data_AF-A0AAW0F9M2-F1
#
_entry.id   AF-A0AAW0F9M2-F1
#
_cell.length_a   1.000
_cell.length_b   1.000
_cell.length_c   1.000
_cell.angle_alpha   90.00
_cell.angle_beta   90.00
_cell.angle_gamma   90.00
#
_symmetry.space_group_name_H-M   'P 1'
#
loop_
_entity.id
_entity.type
_entity.pdbx_description
1 polymer ?
#
loop_
_entity_poly.entity_id
_entity_poly.type
_entity_poly.pdbx_seq_one_letter_code
_entity_poly.pdbx_strand_id
1 'polypeptide(L)'
;MTGLVSTSLLFLLGQSLYASAGQFSSLRRDALPSVSQLDATTFSLNVSSCPGYTLTGLKETETSLSAELTFAGPACNAFGRDISNLTLEVTYESTTRKRHLTVLSFPFQSLHKNNSDLVFNFDPSPFAFWITRRSNPDAFPLFDTRVSSLPETPIPAVNANGTDGVGWIPIGV
;
A
#
# COMPACT_ATOMS: atom_id res chain seq x y z
N MET A 1 -47.03 -98.81 -28.72
CA MET A 1 -47.84 -98.35 -29.88
C MET A 1 -48.50 -97.03 -29.49
N THR A 2 -48.43 -96.03 -30.39
CA THR A 2 -49.21 -94.77 -30.42
C THR A 2 -48.98 -93.79 -29.25
N GLY A 3 -48.93 -92.46 -29.38
CA GLY A 3 -49.14 -91.50 -30.47
C GLY A 3 -48.71 -90.12 -29.91
N LEU A 4 -47.97 -89.29 -30.66
CA LEU A 4 -48.45 -88.20 -31.52
C LEU A 4 -49.34 -87.12 -30.84
N VAL A 5 -48.69 -85.96 -30.61
CA VAL A 5 -49.07 -84.54 -30.82
C VAL A 5 -50.35 -83.94 -30.22
N SER A 6 -50.33 -82.59 -30.23
CA SER A 6 -51.42 -81.62 -30.03
C SER A 6 -51.59 -81.17 -28.58
N THR A 7 -51.72 -79.89 -28.23
CA THR A 7 -52.11 -78.67 -28.95
C THR A 7 -51.62 -77.44 -28.17
N SER A 8 -51.44 -76.33 -28.88
CA SER A 8 -51.28 -74.97 -28.37
C SER A 8 -52.29 -74.57 -27.29
N LEU A 9 -51.85 -73.77 -26.30
CA LEU A 9 -52.70 -72.75 -25.65
C LEU A 9 -51.86 -71.64 -25.00
N LEU A 10 -52.24 -70.40 -25.28
CA LEU A 10 -51.70 -69.12 -24.78
C LEU A 10 -51.71 -69.03 -23.24
N PHE A 11 -50.67 -68.43 -22.63
CA PHE A 11 -50.82 -67.59 -21.43
C PHE A 11 -49.77 -66.46 -21.37
N LEU A 12 -50.31 -65.25 -21.49
CA LEU A 12 -49.95 -63.91 -21.05
C LEU A 12 -48.85 -63.68 -19.96
N LEU A 13 -48.19 -62.52 -20.14
CA LEU A 13 -47.71 -61.51 -19.16
C LEU A 13 -46.29 -61.56 -18.57
N GLY A 14 -45.59 -60.42 -18.76
CA GLY A 14 -44.56 -59.86 -17.88
C GLY A 14 -43.20 -60.54 -17.97
N GLN A 15 -42.09 -59.84 -18.13
CA GLN A 15 -41.60 -58.89 -17.13
C GLN A 15 -40.68 -57.83 -17.74
N SER A 16 -40.74 -56.69 -17.08
CA SER A 16 -40.10 -55.40 -17.31
C SER A 16 -38.60 -55.46 -17.64
N LEU A 17 -38.20 -54.70 -18.66
CA LEU A 17 -36.79 -54.37 -18.90
C LEU A 17 -36.27 -53.52 -17.73
N TYR A 18 -35.34 -54.07 -16.98
CA TYR A 18 -34.56 -53.33 -15.99
C TYR A 18 -33.75 -52.26 -16.74
N ALA A 19 -34.06 -50.99 -16.46
CA ALA A 19 -33.20 -49.88 -16.87
C ALA A 19 -31.83 -50.08 -16.22
N SER A 20 -30.77 -50.11 -17.02
CA SER A 20 -29.41 -50.04 -16.51
C SER A 20 -29.25 -48.68 -15.83
N ALA A 21 -29.00 -48.72 -14.52
CA ALA A 21 -28.46 -47.57 -13.82
C ALA A 21 -27.08 -47.31 -14.43
N GLY A 22 -27.01 -46.38 -15.38
CA GLY A 22 -25.76 -45.81 -15.84
C GLY A 22 -25.03 -45.26 -14.62
N GLN A 23 -23.94 -45.91 -14.25
CA GLN A 23 -22.99 -45.44 -13.26
C GLN A 23 -22.59 -44.02 -13.65
N PHE A 24 -23.10 -43.03 -12.90
CA PHE A 24 -22.50 -41.71 -12.91
C PHE A 24 -21.12 -41.90 -12.29
N SER A 25 -20.12 -42.02 -13.16
CA SER A 25 -18.71 -41.90 -12.80
C SER A 25 -18.59 -40.64 -11.97
N SER A 26 -18.29 -40.79 -10.68
CA SER A 26 -17.90 -39.67 -9.84
C SER A 26 -16.78 -38.96 -10.58
N LEU A 27 -17.03 -37.72 -11.04
CA LEU A 27 -15.95 -36.88 -11.54
C LEU A 27 -14.95 -36.78 -10.39
N ARG A 28 -13.85 -37.49 -10.57
CA ARG A 28 -12.68 -37.47 -9.72
C ARG A 28 -12.27 -36.01 -9.63
N ARG A 29 -12.52 -35.40 -8.47
CA ARG A 29 -12.07 -34.06 -8.08
C ARG A 29 -10.55 -34.09 -7.83
N ASP A 30 -9.79 -34.63 -8.76
CA ASP A 30 -8.34 -34.52 -8.77
C ASP A 30 -7.98 -33.52 -9.86
N ALA A 31 -7.21 -32.50 -9.45
CA ALA A 31 -6.75 -31.35 -10.24
C ALA A 31 -7.70 -30.14 -10.33
N LEU A 32 -8.03 -29.56 -9.18
CA LEU A 32 -7.73 -28.14 -9.03
C LEU A 32 -6.36 -28.05 -8.35
N PRO A 33 -5.41 -27.23 -8.84
CA PRO A 33 -4.29 -26.86 -8.01
C PRO A 33 -4.88 -26.23 -6.75
N SER A 34 -4.56 -26.83 -5.61
CA SER A 34 -4.74 -26.20 -4.31
C SER A 34 -4.08 -24.83 -4.38
N VAL A 35 -4.88 -23.78 -4.52
CA VAL A 35 -4.45 -22.41 -4.19
C VAL A 35 -4.35 -22.37 -2.66
N SER A 36 -3.36 -23.09 -2.13
CA SER A 36 -3.00 -23.14 -0.73
C SER A 36 -1.78 -22.25 -0.49
N GLN A 37 -1.80 -21.04 -1.07
CA GLN A 37 -0.94 -19.94 -0.67
C GLN A 37 -1.67 -18.62 -0.95
N LEU A 38 -2.83 -18.43 -0.33
CA LEU A 38 -3.09 -17.10 0.20
C LEU A 38 -2.13 -16.98 1.39
N ASP A 39 -0.98 -16.38 1.14
CA ASP A 39 -0.12 -15.86 2.18
C ASP A 39 -1.01 -14.94 3.03
N ALA A 40 -1.51 -15.47 4.15
CA ALA A 40 -2.24 -14.70 5.13
C ALA A 40 -1.20 -13.78 5.77
N THR A 41 -0.90 -12.70 5.05
CA THR A 41 0.10 -11.70 5.38
C THR A 41 -0.29 -11.11 6.73
N THR A 42 0.30 -11.68 7.77
CA THR A 42 0.07 -11.24 9.14
C THR A 42 0.98 -10.04 9.34
N PHE A 43 0.42 -8.85 9.14
CA PHE A 43 1.15 -7.61 9.30
C PHE A 43 1.41 -7.32 10.78
N SER A 44 2.58 -6.78 11.12
CA SER A 44 2.96 -6.53 12.52
C SER A 44 2.13 -5.44 13.19
N LEU A 45 1.52 -4.54 12.40
CA LEU A 45 0.87 -3.29 12.82
C LEU A 45 1.76 -2.40 13.71
N ASN A 46 3.08 -2.67 13.70
CA ASN A 46 4.06 -2.02 14.56
C ASN A 46 5.16 -1.43 13.69
N VAL A 47 5.35 -0.11 13.82
CA VAL A 47 6.36 0.66 13.09
C VAL A 47 7.54 1.11 13.95
N SER A 48 7.54 0.77 15.25
CA SER A 48 8.54 1.26 16.21
C SER A 48 9.97 0.81 15.90
N SER A 49 10.11 -0.28 15.14
CA SER A 49 11.39 -0.86 14.74
C SER A 49 11.60 -0.91 13.23
N CYS A 50 10.79 -0.18 12.44
CA CYS A 50 11.03 -0.13 11.00
C CYS A 50 12.35 0.61 10.73
N PRO A 51 13.27 0.03 9.95
CA PRO A 51 14.58 0.64 9.69
C PRO A 51 14.49 1.88 8.80
N GLY A 52 13.40 2.04 8.04
CA GLY A 52 13.23 3.11 7.08
C GLY A 52 14.04 2.88 5.81
N TYR A 53 14.43 3.97 5.16
CA TYR A 53 15.13 3.97 3.89
C TYR A 53 16.53 4.57 4.00
N THR A 54 17.40 4.31 3.05
CA THR A 54 18.73 4.90 2.92
C THR A 54 18.88 5.50 1.53
N LEU A 55 19.60 6.61 1.43
CA LEU A 55 19.92 7.27 0.17
C LEU A 55 20.97 6.48 -0.60
N THR A 56 20.65 6.11 -1.84
CA THR A 56 21.56 5.40 -2.75
C THR A 56 22.00 6.25 -3.93
N GLY A 57 21.23 7.26 -4.30
CA GLY A 57 21.54 8.17 -5.39
C GLY A 57 20.99 9.56 -5.10
N LEU A 58 21.75 10.59 -5.46
CA LEU A 58 21.31 11.97 -5.37
C LEU A 58 21.71 12.72 -6.62
N LYS A 59 20.74 13.37 -7.25
CA LYS A 59 20.93 14.25 -8.40
C LYS A 59 20.32 15.60 -8.09
N GLU A 60 21.15 16.63 -7.99
CA GLU A 60 20.71 18.00 -7.83
C GLU A 60 20.85 18.76 -9.16
N THR A 61 19.87 19.63 -9.43
CA THR A 61 19.94 20.63 -10.47
C THR A 61 19.70 22.00 -9.85
N GLU A 62 19.79 23.05 -10.66
CA GLU A 62 19.48 24.39 -10.18
C GLU A 62 18.03 24.52 -9.72
N THR A 63 17.10 23.72 -10.21
CA THR A 63 15.66 23.88 -9.94
C THR A 63 15.03 22.65 -9.30
N SER A 64 15.77 21.54 -9.15
CA SER A 64 15.24 20.30 -8.59
C SER A 64 16.29 19.48 -7.84
N LEU A 65 15.81 18.53 -7.05
CA LEU A 65 16.57 17.49 -6.38
C LEU A 65 15.84 16.17 -6.56
N SER A 66 16.55 15.12 -6.96
CA SER A 66 16.05 13.76 -7.06
C SER A 66 16.90 12.85 -6.19
N ALA A 67 16.26 12.14 -5.26
CA ALA A 67 16.89 11.22 -4.32
C ALA A 67 16.34 9.80 -4.54
N GLU A 68 17.22 8.86 -4.81
CA GLU A 68 16.91 7.44 -4.91
C GLU A 68 17.12 6.79 -3.54
N LEU A 69 16.12 6.06 -3.07
CA LEU A 69 16.08 5.50 -1.73
C LEU A 69 15.82 3.99 -1.80
N THR A 70 16.51 3.25 -0.94
CA THR A 70 16.30 1.79 -0.76
C THR A 70 16.16 1.43 0.71
N PHE A 71 15.76 0.21 1.05
CA PHE A 71 15.60 -0.17 2.45
C PHE A 71 16.92 -0.02 3.25
N ALA A 72 16.84 0.62 4.43
CA ALA A 72 17.96 0.70 5.37
C ALA A 72 18.18 -0.60 6.19
N GLY A 73 17.36 -1.62 5.92
CA GLY A 73 17.37 -2.91 6.61
C GLY A 73 16.32 -3.85 6.01
N PRO A 74 15.85 -4.87 6.75
CA PRO A 74 14.75 -5.72 6.31
C PRO A 74 13.46 -4.92 6.08
N ALA A 75 12.65 -5.33 5.10
CA ALA A 75 11.32 -4.76 4.90
C ALA A 75 10.45 -4.94 6.16
N CYS A 76 9.82 -3.87 6.61
CA CYS A 76 9.01 -3.83 7.82
C CYS A 76 7.65 -4.50 7.61
N ASN A 77 7.04 -4.23 6.46
CA ASN A 77 5.75 -4.78 6.04
C ASN A 77 4.66 -4.63 7.14
N ALA A 78 4.65 -3.51 7.85
CA ALA A 78 3.84 -3.36 9.07
C ALA A 78 2.33 -3.22 8.82
N PHE A 79 1.94 -2.69 7.66
CA PHE A 79 0.54 -2.49 7.25
C PHE A 79 0.27 -2.94 5.81
N GLY A 80 1.22 -3.63 5.19
CA GLY A 80 1.25 -3.92 3.77
C GLY A 80 2.62 -4.42 3.36
N ARG A 81 2.85 -4.62 2.06
CA ARG A 81 4.19 -4.90 1.55
C ARG A 81 4.91 -3.57 1.27
N ASP A 82 6.10 -3.41 1.82
CA ASP A 82 6.91 -2.21 1.61
C ASP A 82 7.46 -2.16 0.16
N ILE A 83 7.66 -0.94 -0.34
CA ILE A 83 8.21 -0.69 -1.68
C ILE A 83 9.73 -0.56 -1.57
N SER A 84 10.47 -1.38 -2.31
CA SER A 84 11.93 -1.47 -2.16
C SER A 84 12.71 -0.27 -2.64
N ASN A 85 12.28 0.36 -3.73
CA ASN A 85 12.96 1.49 -4.34
C ASN A 85 11.99 2.66 -4.43
N LEU A 86 12.36 3.78 -3.83
CA LEU A 86 11.60 5.02 -3.90
C LEU A 86 12.45 6.10 -4.59
N THR A 87 11.77 7.00 -5.28
CA THR A 87 12.38 8.22 -5.81
C THR A 87 11.65 9.40 -5.20
N LEU A 88 12.38 10.21 -4.43
CA LEU A 88 11.89 11.50 -3.93
C LEU A 88 12.31 12.59 -4.92
N GLU A 89 11.34 13.38 -5.38
CA GLU A 89 11.59 14.53 -6.25
C GLU A 89 11.14 15.81 -5.54
N VAL A 90 12.04 16.80 -5.53
CA VAL A 90 11.83 18.12 -4.95
C VAL A 90 12.05 19.15 -6.04
N THR A 91 11.11 20.06 -6.22
CA THR A 91 11.20 21.13 -7.22
C THR A 91 11.03 22.48 -6.53
N TYR A 92 11.90 23.44 -6.86
CA TYR A 92 11.84 24.80 -6.34
C TYR A 92 10.90 25.64 -7.21
N GLU A 93 9.69 25.92 -6.72
CA GLU A 93 8.68 26.73 -7.42
C GLU A 93 8.56 28.14 -6.82
N SER A 94 8.21 29.14 -7.65
CA SER A 94 7.97 30.52 -7.19
C SER A 94 6.63 30.70 -6.48
N THR A 95 6.61 31.60 -5.50
CA THR A 95 5.46 31.97 -4.67
C THR A 95 4.46 32.90 -5.37
N THR A 96 4.08 32.62 -6.62
CA THR A 96 2.92 33.27 -7.23
C THR A 96 1.72 32.35 -7.31
N ARG A 97 1.23 31.87 -6.16
CA ARG A 97 -0.21 31.56 -6.05
C ARG A 97 -1.00 32.87 -5.96
N LYS A 98 -1.07 33.63 -7.05
CA LYS A 98 -2.12 34.64 -7.18
C LYS A 98 -3.45 33.87 -7.36
N ARG A 99 -4.31 33.90 -6.34
CA ARG A 99 -5.75 33.63 -6.52
C ARG A 99 -6.34 34.76 -7.38
N HIS A 100 -6.16 34.64 -8.68
CA HIS A 100 -7.01 35.30 -9.66
C HIS A 100 -7.01 34.43 -10.92
N LEU A 101 -8.15 33.77 -11.21
CA LEU A 101 -8.36 33.15 -12.51
C LEU A 101 -8.33 34.28 -13.54
N THR A 102 -7.25 34.36 -14.29
CA THR A 102 -7.24 35.04 -15.58
C THR A 102 -6.44 34.16 -16.51
N VAL A 103 -7.10 33.76 -17.59
CA VAL A 103 -6.57 32.93 -18.68
C VAL A 103 -5.59 33.80 -19.48
N LEU A 104 -4.43 34.06 -18.90
CA LEU A 104 -3.26 34.60 -19.57
C LEU A 104 -2.06 33.90 -18.96
N SER A 105 -1.36 33.11 -19.76
CA SER A 105 -0.18 32.34 -19.41
C SER A 105 0.89 33.25 -18.80
N PHE A 106 1.03 33.21 -17.47
CA PHE A 106 2.17 33.80 -16.78
C PHE A 106 3.38 32.87 -17.00
N PRO A 107 4.56 33.39 -17.42
CA PRO A 107 5.75 32.56 -17.50
C PRO A 107 6.10 32.11 -16.08
N PHE A 108 5.96 30.80 -15.82
CA PHE A 108 6.47 30.17 -14.61
C PHE A 108 7.98 30.40 -14.58
N GLN A 109 8.44 31.32 -13.73
CA GLN A 109 9.85 31.42 -13.41
C GLN A 109 10.15 30.33 -12.40
N SER A 110 10.81 29.26 -12.85
CA SER A 110 11.41 28.27 -11.97
C SER A 110 12.41 28.98 -11.07
N LEU A 111 12.24 28.86 -9.75
CA LEU A 111 13.23 29.41 -8.84
C LEU A 111 14.44 28.48 -8.85
N HIS A 112 15.61 29.09 -8.97
CA HIS A 112 16.83 28.36 -8.68
C HIS A 112 16.89 28.11 -7.17
N LYS A 113 17.47 27.00 -6.74
CA LYS A 113 17.75 26.62 -5.35
C LYS A 113 18.37 27.78 -4.55
N ASN A 114 19.20 28.59 -5.20
CA ASN A 114 19.88 29.74 -4.59
C ASN A 114 18.96 30.96 -4.38
N ASN A 115 17.87 31.08 -5.13
CA ASN A 115 16.90 32.18 -5.02
C ASN A 115 15.73 31.84 -4.09
N SER A 116 15.58 30.57 -3.72
CA SER A 116 14.59 30.11 -2.74
C SER A 116 15.02 30.46 -1.32
N ASP A 117 14.09 30.99 -0.53
CA ASP A 117 14.27 31.10 0.92
C ASP A 117 14.15 29.74 1.62
N LEU A 118 13.50 28.76 0.99
CA LEU A 118 13.41 27.39 1.52
C LEU A 118 14.69 26.62 1.20
N VAL A 119 15.26 25.97 2.22
CA VAL A 119 16.44 25.12 2.13
C VAL A 119 16.06 23.69 2.46
N PHE A 120 16.34 22.77 1.53
CA PHE A 120 16.20 21.32 1.72
C PHE A 120 17.48 20.76 2.35
N ASN A 121 17.35 20.14 3.51
CA ASN A 121 18.43 19.46 4.22
C ASN A 121 18.09 17.97 4.35
N PHE A 122 19.09 17.09 4.45
CA PHE A 122 18.86 15.66 4.61
C PHE A 122 20.01 14.96 5.33
N ASP A 123 19.68 13.82 5.94
CA ASP A 123 20.61 12.77 6.36
C ASP A 123 20.47 11.58 5.41
N PRO A 124 21.56 10.89 5.04
CA PRO A 124 21.50 9.81 4.05
C PRO A 124 21.08 8.46 4.63
N SER A 125 21.30 8.19 5.93
CA SER A 125 21.05 6.88 6.54
C SER A 125 20.85 6.95 8.06
N PRO A 126 19.67 6.55 8.61
CA PRO A 126 18.43 6.40 7.87
C PRO A 126 18.06 7.75 7.21
N PHE A 127 17.49 7.68 6.02
CA PHE A 127 17.11 8.85 5.25
C PHE A 127 16.06 9.65 6.01
N ALA A 128 16.38 10.92 6.25
CA ALA A 128 15.46 11.91 6.81
C ALA A 128 15.74 13.24 6.12
N PHE A 129 14.73 14.10 6.01
CA PHE A 129 14.89 15.43 5.46
C PHE A 129 14.10 16.46 6.26
N TRP A 130 14.53 17.72 6.16
CA TRP A 130 13.86 18.83 6.80
C TRP A 130 14.01 20.12 6.00
N ILE A 131 13.03 21.00 6.14
CA ILE A 131 12.94 22.27 5.43
C ILE A 131 13.15 23.40 6.41
N THR A 132 14.08 24.30 6.09
CA THR A 132 14.38 25.50 6.90
C THR A 132 14.24 26.76 6.05
N ARG A 133 14.22 27.93 6.69
CA ARG A 133 14.34 29.21 5.99
C ARG A 133 15.79 29.68 6.01
N ARG A 134 16.32 30.06 4.85
CA ARG A 134 17.65 30.69 4.71
C ARG A 134 17.70 32.02 5.43
N SER A 135 16.61 32.77 5.41
CA SER A 135 16.44 34.06 6.10
C SER A 135 16.51 33.95 7.63
N ASN A 136 16.29 32.76 8.20
CA ASN A 136 16.38 32.52 9.63
C ASN A 136 16.85 31.07 9.90
N PRO A 137 18.16 30.80 9.77
CA PRO A 137 18.70 29.45 9.82
C PRO A 137 18.63 28.80 11.21
N ASP A 138 18.53 29.62 12.27
CA ASP A 138 18.48 29.16 13.66
C ASP A 138 17.05 28.86 14.16
N ALA A 139 16.03 29.17 13.35
CA ALA A 139 14.65 28.82 13.68
C ALA A 139 14.41 27.31 13.58
N PHE A 140 13.36 26.86 14.27
CA PHE A 140 12.87 25.50 14.10
C PHE A 140 12.54 25.21 12.63
N PRO A 141 12.84 24.00 12.11
CA PRO A 141 12.47 23.63 10.76
C PRO A 141 10.97 23.78 10.52
N LEU A 142 10.59 24.25 9.33
CA LEU A 142 9.19 24.34 8.90
C LEU A 142 8.57 22.96 8.70
N PHE A 143 9.41 21.97 8.42
CA PHE A 143 9.04 20.58 8.25
C PHE A 143 10.25 19.72 8.63
N ASP A 144 10.05 18.67 9.41
CA ASP A 144 11.12 17.80 9.88
C ASP A 144 10.64 16.35 9.95
N THR A 145 11.33 15.44 9.25
CA THR A 145 11.02 14.01 9.27
C THR A 145 11.96 13.19 10.14
N ARG A 146 12.88 13.82 10.87
CA ARG A 146 13.80 13.09 11.75
C ARG A 146 13.00 12.44 12.88
N VAL A 147 13.34 11.20 13.22
CA VAL A 147 12.65 10.43 14.26
C VAL A 147 12.70 11.14 15.61
N SER A 148 13.81 11.82 15.93
CA SER A 148 13.97 12.61 17.16
C SER A 148 13.01 13.80 17.28
N SER A 149 12.43 14.24 16.16
CA SER A 149 11.49 15.36 16.10
C SER A 149 10.02 14.89 16.13
N LEU A 150 9.79 13.58 16.13
CA LEU A 150 8.46 12.97 16.19
C LEU A 150 8.14 12.55 17.63
N PRO A 151 6.86 12.59 18.04
CA PRO A 151 6.43 12.06 19.33
C PRO A 151 6.68 10.54 19.41
N GLU A 152 6.95 10.05 20.62
CA GLU A 152 7.09 8.62 20.87
C GLU A 152 5.80 7.86 20.51
N THR A 153 5.98 6.65 19.96
CA THR A 153 4.87 5.76 19.60
C THR A 153 4.77 4.62 20.63
N PRO A 154 3.56 4.08 20.92
CA PRO A 154 2.28 4.39 20.28
C PRO A 154 1.67 5.71 20.75
N ILE A 155 1.17 6.53 19.82
CA ILE A 155 0.38 7.72 20.18
C ILE A 155 -0.94 7.21 20.78
N PRO A 156 -1.24 7.50 22.06
CA PRO A 156 -2.46 7.00 22.68
C PRO A 156 -3.68 7.56 21.96
N ALA A 157 -4.71 6.74 21.78
CA ALA A 157 -5.98 7.20 21.22
C ALA A 157 -6.57 8.28 22.14
N VAL A 158 -6.95 9.42 21.56
CA VAL A 158 -7.70 10.45 22.30
C VAL A 158 -9.08 9.86 22.59
N ASN A 159 -9.29 9.44 23.84
CA ASN A 159 -10.60 8.96 24.26
C ASN A 159 -11.58 10.14 24.23
N ALA A 160 -12.57 10.08 23.34
CA ALA A 160 -13.62 11.09 23.18
C ALA A 160 -14.59 11.19 24.37
N ASN A 161 -14.26 10.59 25.52
CA ASN A 161 -15.12 10.51 26.71
C ASN A 161 -14.56 11.26 27.93
N GLY A 162 -13.57 12.13 27.74
CA GLY A 162 -13.14 13.08 28.76
C GLY A 162 -14.20 14.18 28.93
N THR A 163 -14.99 14.08 29.99
CA THR A 163 -15.85 15.17 30.49
C THR A 163 -15.01 16.14 31.33
N ASP A 164 -13.93 16.62 30.70
CA ASP A 164 -12.94 17.49 31.30
C ASP A 164 -13.02 18.79 30.48
N GLY A 165 -13.88 19.69 30.95
CA GLY A 165 -14.02 21.01 30.35
C GLY A 165 -12.66 21.72 30.25
N VAL A 166 -12.48 22.38 29.11
CA VAL A 166 -11.40 23.31 28.73
C VAL A 166 -9.96 22.75 28.73
N GLY A 167 -9.48 22.41 27.52
CA GLY A 167 -8.06 22.19 27.25
C GLY A 167 -7.76 22.36 25.76
N TRP A 168 -7.13 23.48 25.42
CA TRP A 168 -6.80 23.99 24.09
C TRP A 168 -6.13 22.98 23.14
N ILE A 169 -6.53 23.00 21.86
CA ILE A 169 -5.79 22.39 20.75
C ILE A 169 -4.56 23.28 20.48
N PRO A 170 -3.31 22.84 20.67
CA PRO A 170 -2.19 23.55 20.10
C PRO A 170 -2.18 23.28 18.60
N ILE A 171 -2.69 24.25 17.84
CA ILE A 171 -2.38 24.35 16.41
C ILE A 171 -0.92 24.83 16.37
N GLY A 172 0.00 23.90 16.08
CA GLY A 172 1.41 24.19 15.90
C GLY A 172 1.61 25.30 14.86
N VAL A 173 2.48 26.25 15.20
CA VAL A 173 2.94 27.37 14.39
C VAL A 173 4.09 26.90 13.49
#